data_AF-A0A3N5R697-F1
#
_entry.id   AF-A0A3N5R697-F1
#
_cell.length_a   1.000
_cell.length_b   1.000
_cell.length_c   1.000
_cell.angle_alpha   90.00
_cell.angle_beta   90.00
_cell.angle_gamma   90.00
#
_symmetry.space_group_name_H-M   'P 1'
#
loop_
_entity.id
_entity.type
_entity.pdbx_description
1 polymer ?
#
loop_
_entity_poly.entity_id
_entity_poly.type
_entity_poly.pdbx_seq_one_letter_code
_entity_poly.pdbx_strand_id
1 'polypeptide(L)'
;MKKIILPSIILILLAAFLLIVWLDKAEVEALPPMDVHAPEDSAIRYVREMESGNFTISSNSVEAIQTVELKDLVLVLVQYSGTRRGGGVETCEMVLETEKVLIRGWETKSGSSLCHEVDDPTNSVPITIGSSMGNSTLLNPGYSTIYGFVRDPQITKVVVTWDDGQIQPLEVQVSTYLAAREGASHMIKIEAHNDQNEIVFQTRLGTVE
;
A
#
# COMPACT_ATOMS: atom_id res chain seq x y z
N MET A 1 -74.56 -10.05 -7.40
CA MET A 1 -73.07 -10.07 -7.35
C MET A 1 -72.58 -9.14 -6.23
N LYS A 2 -72.40 -9.60 -4.99
CA LYS A 2 -71.92 -8.73 -3.88
C LYS A 2 -71.29 -9.46 -2.69
N LYS A 3 -70.83 -10.72 -2.84
CA LYS A 3 -70.33 -11.54 -1.72
C LYS A 3 -68.85 -11.93 -1.78
N ILE A 4 -68.09 -11.48 -2.79
CA ILE A 4 -66.68 -11.90 -2.99
C ILE A 4 -65.68 -10.86 -2.44
N ILE A 5 -66.13 -9.64 -2.11
CA ILE A 5 -65.23 -8.53 -1.76
C ILE A 5 -64.64 -8.67 -0.34
N LEU A 6 -65.40 -9.25 0.60
CA LEU A 6 -64.99 -9.36 1.99
C LEU A 6 -63.79 -10.30 2.24
N PRO A 7 -63.72 -11.53 1.67
CA PRO A 7 -62.57 -12.41 1.90
C PRO A 7 -61.28 -11.88 1.26
N SER A 8 -61.36 -11.14 0.16
CA SER A 8 -60.19 -10.57 -0.52
C SER A 8 -59.55 -9.43 0.29
N ILE A 9 -60.35 -8.61 0.96
CA ILE A 9 -59.83 -7.52 1.81
C ILE A 9 -59.09 -8.08 3.02
N ILE A 10 -59.62 -9.15 3.64
CA ILE A 10 -58.98 -9.80 4.79
C ILE A 10 -57.61 -10.37 4.40
N LEU A 11 -57.51 -11.01 3.22
CA LEU A 11 -56.26 -11.58 2.74
C LEU A 11 -55.19 -10.51 2.49
N ILE A 12 -55.57 -9.36 1.92
CA ILE A 12 -54.65 -8.24 1.67
C ILE A 12 -54.15 -7.64 2.99
N LEU A 13 -55.03 -7.46 3.97
CA LEU A 13 -54.66 -6.94 5.29
C LEU A 13 -53.73 -7.91 6.03
N LEU A 14 -53.97 -9.22 5.90
CA LEU A 14 -53.10 -10.24 6.50
C LEU A 14 -51.71 -10.24 5.85
N ALA A 15 -51.64 -10.13 4.52
CA ALA A 15 -50.38 -10.05 3.79
C ALA A 15 -49.59 -8.77 4.13
N ALA A 16 -50.27 -7.63 4.23
CA ALA A 16 -49.65 -6.37 4.63
C ALA A 16 -49.14 -6.43 6.08
N PHE A 17 -49.92 -7.02 7.00
CA PHE A 17 -49.51 -7.21 8.39
C PHE A 17 -48.30 -8.16 8.49
N LEU A 18 -48.30 -9.27 7.75
CA LEU A 18 -47.15 -10.17 7.68
C LEU A 18 -45.92 -9.49 7.08
N LEU A 19 -46.09 -8.63 6.07
CA LEU A 19 -45.00 -7.84 5.49
C LEU A 19 -44.41 -6.86 6.52
N ILE A 20 -45.27 -6.18 7.29
CA ILE A 20 -44.83 -5.25 8.35
C ILE A 20 -44.12 -6.02 9.47
N VAL A 21 -44.66 -7.17 9.91
CA VAL A 21 -43.99 -8.02 10.91
C VAL A 21 -42.67 -8.59 10.38
N TRP A 22 -42.58 -8.87 9.08
CA TRP A 22 -41.34 -9.31 8.43
C TRP A 22 -40.32 -8.17 8.32
N LEU A 23 -40.77 -6.93 8.07
CA LEU A 23 -39.95 -5.72 8.08
C LEU A 23 -39.50 -5.31 9.50
N ASP A 24 -40.33 -5.46 10.52
CA ASP A 24 -39.97 -5.22 11.93
C ASP A 24 -39.01 -6.30 12.48
N LYS A 25 -39.11 -7.53 11.98
CA LYS A 25 -38.13 -8.60 12.30
C LYS A 25 -36.87 -8.55 11.45
N ALA A 26 -36.92 -7.89 10.30
CA ALA A 26 -35.73 -7.36 9.66
C ALA A 26 -35.30 -6.11 10.43
N GLU A 27 -35.02 -6.29 11.72
CA GLU A 27 -34.06 -5.47 12.43
C GLU A 27 -32.82 -5.57 11.55
N VAL A 28 -32.63 -4.55 10.70
CA VAL A 28 -31.40 -4.35 9.96
C VAL A 28 -30.39 -4.27 11.08
N GLU A 29 -29.71 -5.39 11.36
CA GLU A 29 -28.54 -5.41 12.21
C GLU A 29 -27.70 -4.28 11.67
N ALA A 30 -27.72 -3.15 12.38
CA ALA A 30 -26.93 -2.00 12.02
C ALA A 30 -25.52 -2.56 12.05
N LEU A 31 -24.97 -2.79 10.85
CA LEU A 31 -23.61 -3.30 10.72
C LEU A 31 -22.79 -2.44 11.68
N PRO A 32 -21.96 -3.07 12.54
CA PRO A 32 -21.17 -2.32 13.50
C PRO A 32 -20.50 -1.16 12.75
N PRO A 33 -20.42 0.04 13.34
CA PRO A 33 -19.84 1.19 12.67
C PRO A 33 -18.53 0.75 12.05
N MET A 34 -18.45 0.83 10.71
CA MET A 34 -17.24 0.43 9.98
C MET A 34 -16.09 1.16 10.64
N ASP A 35 -15.16 0.39 11.21
CA ASP A 35 -13.89 0.95 11.62
C ASP A 35 -13.20 1.38 10.32
N VAL A 36 -13.39 2.64 9.94
CA VAL A 36 -12.76 3.23 8.76
C VAL A 36 -11.30 3.47 9.14
N HIS A 37 -10.58 2.36 9.26
CA HIS A 37 -9.13 2.33 9.39
C HIS A 37 -8.51 3.12 8.24
N ALA A 38 -7.43 3.85 8.49
CA ALA A 38 -6.71 4.54 7.43
C ALA A 38 -6.06 3.49 6.48
N PRO A 39 -5.73 3.83 5.22
CA PRO A 39 -5.03 2.89 4.34
C PRO A 39 -3.74 2.34 4.98
N GLU A 40 -3.05 3.17 5.77
CA GLU A 40 -1.87 2.81 6.56
C GLU A 40 -2.13 1.69 7.56
N ASP A 41 -3.26 1.73 8.28
CA ASP A 41 -3.63 0.71 9.26
C ASP A 41 -3.88 -0.65 8.58
N SER A 42 -4.52 -0.62 7.41
CA SER A 42 -4.76 -1.82 6.61
C SER A 42 -3.44 -2.43 6.13
N ALA A 43 -2.50 -1.58 5.70
CA ALA A 43 -1.17 -2.00 5.27
C ALA A 43 -0.32 -2.57 6.42
N ILE A 44 -0.31 -1.92 7.57
CA ILE A 44 0.38 -2.41 8.78
C ILE A 44 -0.18 -3.76 9.20
N ARG A 45 -1.51 -3.91 9.23
CA ARG A 45 -2.17 -5.18 9.55
C ARG A 45 -1.75 -6.28 8.56
N TYR A 46 -1.78 -5.97 7.26
CA TYR A 46 -1.36 -6.90 6.21
C TYR A 46 0.05 -7.45 6.45
N VAL A 47 1.03 -6.59 6.73
CA VAL A 47 2.41 -7.03 6.99
C VAL A 47 2.52 -7.84 8.27
N ARG A 48 1.80 -7.47 9.35
CA ARG A 48 1.83 -8.21 10.62
C ARG A 48 1.25 -9.61 10.50
N GLU A 49 0.26 -9.79 9.64
CA GLU A 49 -0.41 -11.07 9.40
C GLU A 49 0.27 -11.92 8.32
N MET A 50 1.27 -11.36 7.63
CA MET A 50 2.00 -12.06 6.56
C MET A 50 2.83 -13.22 7.13
N GLU A 51 2.61 -14.41 6.59
CA GLU A 51 3.48 -15.56 6.84
C GLU A 51 4.71 -15.50 5.92
N SER A 52 5.91 -15.35 6.50
CA SER A 52 7.16 -15.40 5.75
C SER A 52 7.95 -16.67 6.08
N GLY A 53 8.09 -17.58 5.12
CA GLY A 53 8.50 -18.97 5.39
C GLY A 53 9.78 -19.16 6.21
N ASN A 54 10.84 -18.40 5.92
CA ASN A 54 12.11 -18.45 6.65
C ASN A 54 12.42 -17.14 7.39
N PHE A 55 11.45 -16.26 7.56
CA PHE A 55 11.64 -14.94 8.14
C PHE A 55 10.62 -14.74 9.26
N THR A 56 11.02 -14.11 10.36
CA THR A 56 10.11 -13.82 11.47
C THR A 56 10.08 -12.32 11.66
N ILE A 57 8.95 -11.72 11.31
CA ILE A 57 8.72 -10.29 11.44
C ILE A 57 8.63 -9.93 12.93
N SER A 58 9.36 -8.89 13.35
CA SER A 58 9.19 -8.30 14.67
C SER A 58 7.91 -7.46 14.66
N SER A 59 6.85 -7.94 15.28
CA SER A 59 5.50 -7.33 15.16
C SER A 59 5.43 -5.85 15.59
N ASN A 60 6.31 -5.44 16.50
CA ASN A 60 6.46 -4.07 16.98
C ASN A 60 7.29 -3.15 16.07
N SER A 61 7.88 -3.67 14.99
CA SER A 61 8.70 -2.91 14.04
C SER A 61 7.96 -2.47 12.79
N VAL A 62 6.70 -2.92 12.61
CA VAL A 62 5.92 -2.64 11.41
C VAL A 62 5.33 -1.24 11.48
N GLU A 63 5.74 -0.38 10.55
CA GLU A 63 5.34 1.03 10.48
C GLU A 63 5.08 1.47 9.03
N ALA A 64 3.99 2.22 8.81
CA ALA A 64 3.74 2.88 7.54
C ALA A 64 4.50 4.21 7.51
N ILE A 65 5.39 4.39 6.54
CA ILE A 65 6.32 5.51 6.49
C ILE A 65 5.86 6.60 5.52
N GLN A 66 5.41 6.20 4.33
CA GLN A 66 4.99 7.14 3.28
C GLN A 66 3.76 6.61 2.56
N THR A 67 2.91 7.52 2.09
CA THR A 67 1.76 7.20 1.25
C THR A 67 1.75 8.05 -0.01
N VAL A 68 1.31 7.45 -1.12
CA VAL A 68 1.07 8.16 -2.39
C VAL A 68 -0.28 7.77 -2.93
N GLU A 69 -1.16 8.75 -3.12
CA GLU A 69 -2.47 8.55 -3.75
C GLU A 69 -2.33 8.51 -5.27
N LEU A 70 -2.85 7.44 -5.90
CA LEU A 70 -2.92 7.24 -7.34
C LEU A 70 -4.36 6.92 -7.74
N LYS A 71 -5.12 7.96 -8.11
CA LYS A 71 -6.52 7.86 -8.55
C LYS A 71 -7.40 7.05 -7.58
N ASP A 72 -7.59 5.75 -7.84
CA ASP A 72 -8.48 4.84 -7.09
C ASP A 72 -7.70 3.95 -6.09
N LEU A 73 -6.39 4.16 -5.96
CA LEU A 73 -5.45 3.36 -5.19
C LEU A 73 -4.61 4.25 -4.27
N VAL A 74 -4.28 3.78 -3.07
CA VAL A 74 -3.26 4.38 -2.21
C VAL A 74 -2.10 3.41 -2.11
N LEU A 75 -0.91 3.85 -2.50
CA LEU A 75 0.32 3.11 -2.27
C LEU A 75 0.86 3.45 -0.89
N VAL A 76 1.11 2.42 -0.07
CA VAL A 76 1.66 2.58 1.28
C VAL A 76 3.04 1.93 1.33
N LEU A 77 4.08 2.71 1.60
CA LEU A 77 5.40 2.19 1.94
C LEU A 77 5.41 1.82 3.41
N VAL A 78 5.53 0.53 3.70
CA VAL A 78 5.69 -0.01 5.05
C VAL A 78 7.14 -0.44 5.24
N GLN A 79 7.73 -0.06 6.37
CA GLN A 79 9.00 -0.59 6.83
C GLN A 79 8.76 -1.57 7.97
N TYR A 80 9.50 -2.66 7.99
CA TYR A 80 9.50 -3.62 9.10
C TYR A 80 10.84 -4.34 9.20
N SER A 81 11.15 -4.81 10.40
CA SER A 81 12.35 -5.59 10.66
C SER A 81 12.01 -7.02 11.06
N GLY A 82 12.94 -7.93 10.86
CA GLY A 82 12.78 -9.30 11.28
C GLY A 82 14.07 -10.10 11.17
N THR A 83 13.99 -11.37 11.53
CA THR A 83 15.14 -12.27 11.57
C THR A 83 14.97 -13.43 10.61
N ARG A 84 16.00 -13.73 9.83
CA ARG A 84 16.03 -14.96 9.02
C ARG A 84 16.28 -16.20 9.88
N ARG A 85 15.69 -17.32 9.46
CA ARG A 85 15.95 -18.65 10.01
C ARG A 85 17.37 -19.06 9.65
N GLY A 86 18.31 -18.83 10.56
CA GLY A 86 19.75 -19.00 10.33
C GLY A 86 20.61 -17.85 10.89
N GLY A 87 19.97 -16.77 11.34
CA GLY A 87 20.64 -15.57 11.86
C GLY A 87 20.56 -14.41 10.87
N GLY A 88 20.92 -13.21 11.34
CA GLY A 88 20.81 -11.96 10.60
C GLY A 88 19.50 -11.21 10.89
N VAL A 89 19.64 -9.91 11.14
CA VAL A 89 18.51 -8.97 11.22
C VAL A 89 18.44 -8.24 9.90
N GLU A 90 17.25 -8.23 9.31
CA GLU A 90 16.98 -7.45 8.10
C GLU A 90 15.94 -6.40 8.38
N THR A 91 16.07 -5.28 7.67
CA THR A 91 15.02 -4.30 7.49
C THR A 91 14.49 -4.44 6.08
N CYS A 92 13.18 -4.39 5.95
CA CYS A 92 12.45 -4.55 4.71
C CYS A 92 11.57 -3.33 4.46
N GLU A 93 11.61 -2.85 3.23
CA GLU A 93 10.68 -1.88 2.67
C GLU A 93 9.70 -2.62 1.76
N MET A 94 8.40 -2.45 2.00
CA MET A 94 7.35 -3.03 1.16
C MET A 94 6.38 -1.95 0.72
N VAL A 95 6.20 -1.81 -0.60
CA VAL A 95 5.13 -0.99 -1.17
C VAL A 95 3.90 -1.86 -1.32
N LEU A 96 2.82 -1.45 -0.65
CA LEU A 96 1.55 -2.12 -0.63
C LEU A 96 0.50 -1.34 -1.39
N GLU A 97 -0.40 -2.07 -2.04
CA GLU A 97 -1.54 -1.50 -2.76
C GLU A 97 -2.77 -1.55 -1.86
N THR A 98 -3.29 -0.38 -1.48
CA THR A 98 -4.45 -0.26 -0.58
C THR A 98 -5.61 0.42 -1.30
N GLU A 99 -6.73 -0.29 -1.44
CA GLU A 99 -7.91 0.14 -2.19
C GLU A 99 -9.13 0.23 -1.28
N LYS A 100 -10.00 1.20 -1.56
CA LYS A 100 -11.24 1.36 -0.80
C LYS A 100 -12.32 0.43 -1.35
N VAL A 101 -12.81 -0.47 -0.50
CA VAL A 101 -13.87 -1.42 -0.80
C VAL A 101 -15.17 -0.97 -0.14
N LEU A 102 -16.25 -0.93 -0.93
CA LEU A 102 -17.56 -0.35 -0.58
C LEU A 102 -18.14 -0.73 0.79
N ILE A 103 -17.83 -1.92 1.31
CA ILE A 103 -18.42 -2.47 2.54
C ILE A 103 -17.38 -2.73 3.64
N ARG A 104 -16.09 -2.87 3.29
CA ARG A 104 -15.05 -3.38 4.20
C ARG A 104 -13.99 -2.34 4.57
N GLY A 105 -14.19 -1.08 4.17
CA GLY A 105 -13.20 -0.03 4.36
C GLY A 105 -12.04 -0.20 3.39
N TRP A 106 -10.81 -0.26 3.88
CA TRP A 106 -9.62 -0.40 3.05
C TRP A 106 -9.11 -1.85 3.04
N GLU A 107 -8.96 -2.43 1.85
CA GLU A 107 -8.30 -3.71 1.66
C GLU A 107 -6.90 -3.49 1.09
N THR A 108 -5.93 -4.26 1.58
CA THR A 108 -4.53 -4.18 1.14
C THR A 108 -4.11 -5.49 0.49
N LYS A 109 -3.39 -5.40 -0.61
CA LYS A 109 -2.75 -6.54 -1.29
C LYS A 109 -1.24 -6.31 -1.41
N SER A 110 -0.50 -7.41 -1.48
CA SER A 110 0.96 -7.37 -1.65
C SER A 110 1.34 -6.65 -2.93
N GLY A 111 2.34 -5.78 -2.84
CA GLY A 111 3.04 -5.22 -4.00
C GLY A 111 4.45 -5.78 -4.07
N SER A 112 5.44 -4.93 -3.87
CA SER A 112 6.86 -5.27 -3.99
C SER A 112 7.61 -4.99 -2.70
N SER A 113 8.58 -5.84 -2.38
CA SER A 113 9.42 -5.68 -1.22
C SER A 113 10.90 -5.79 -1.54
N LEU A 114 11.70 -5.09 -0.73
CA LEU A 114 13.15 -5.15 -0.74
C LEU A 114 13.60 -5.27 0.71
N CYS A 115 14.39 -6.31 1.02
CA CYS A 115 14.99 -6.50 2.33
C CYS A 115 16.50 -6.34 2.23
N HIS A 116 17.10 -5.82 3.29
CA HIS A 116 18.53 -5.64 3.39
C HIS A 116 19.00 -5.85 4.82
N GLU A 117 20.23 -6.33 4.99
CA GLU A 117 20.85 -6.49 6.30
C GLU A 117 21.16 -5.11 6.90
N VAL A 118 20.82 -4.95 8.19
CA VAL A 118 20.94 -3.68 8.93
C VAL A 118 22.40 -3.29 9.17
N ASP A 119 23.24 -4.29 9.49
CA ASP A 119 24.63 -4.11 9.88
C ASP A 119 25.57 -4.87 8.92
N ASP A 120 25.39 -4.72 7.61
CA ASP A 120 26.36 -5.24 6.64
C ASP A 120 27.48 -4.21 6.42
N PRO A 121 28.66 -4.34 7.08
CA PRO A 121 29.75 -3.40 6.94
C PRO A 121 30.41 -3.45 5.56
N THR A 122 30.07 -4.46 4.74
CA THR A 122 30.60 -4.62 3.39
C THR A 122 29.79 -3.88 2.34
N ASN A 123 28.57 -3.47 2.68
CA ASN A 123 27.70 -2.71 1.79
C ASN A 123 27.90 -1.20 2.00
N SER A 124 28.74 -0.61 1.15
CA SER A 124 29.01 0.82 1.10
C SER A 124 28.02 1.62 0.24
N VAL A 125 27.01 0.97 -0.34
CA VAL A 125 26.02 1.67 -1.18
C VAL A 125 25.12 2.50 -0.27
N PRO A 126 25.03 3.84 -0.46
CA PRO A 126 24.39 4.72 0.51
C PRO A 126 22.85 4.68 0.47
N ILE A 127 22.26 4.11 -0.60
CA ILE A 127 20.82 3.87 -0.71
C ILE A 127 20.55 2.48 -1.30
N THR A 128 19.42 1.87 -0.93
CA THR A 128 18.86 0.72 -1.63
C THR A 128 17.85 1.19 -2.67
N ILE A 129 17.66 0.45 -3.77
CA ILE A 129 16.75 0.86 -4.84
C ILE A 129 15.85 -0.33 -5.21
N GLY A 130 14.60 -0.27 -4.78
CA GLY A 130 13.51 -1.13 -5.20
C GLY A 130 12.70 -0.48 -6.32
N SER A 131 12.17 -1.30 -7.23
CA SER A 131 11.27 -0.86 -8.29
C SER A 131 10.15 -1.85 -8.46
N SER A 132 8.94 -1.35 -8.67
CA SER A 132 7.80 -2.20 -9.04
C SER A 132 6.85 -1.51 -9.98
N MET A 133 6.12 -2.31 -10.75
CA MET A 133 5.08 -1.83 -11.65
C MET A 133 3.78 -2.57 -11.36
N GLY A 134 2.70 -1.80 -11.24
CA GLY A 134 1.34 -2.35 -11.17
C GLY A 134 0.86 -2.79 -12.54
N ASN A 135 0.03 -3.83 -12.58
CA ASN A 135 -0.54 -4.34 -13.83
C ASN A 135 -1.43 -3.28 -14.51
N SER A 136 -1.19 -3.06 -15.80
CA SER A 136 -2.07 -2.25 -16.65
C SER A 136 -3.27 -3.07 -17.13
N THR A 137 -4.46 -2.50 -17.10
CA THR A 137 -5.67 -3.01 -17.77
C THR A 137 -6.18 -2.00 -18.79
N LEU A 138 -7.22 -2.35 -19.57
CA LEU A 138 -7.82 -1.43 -20.54
C LEU A 138 -8.32 -0.11 -19.90
N LEU A 139 -8.70 -0.14 -18.62
CA LEU A 139 -9.27 1.00 -17.89
C LEU A 139 -8.32 1.57 -16.81
N ASN A 140 -7.18 0.92 -16.58
CA ASN A 140 -6.19 1.35 -15.59
C ASN A 140 -4.80 1.30 -16.24
N PRO A 141 -4.12 2.44 -16.44
CA PRO A 141 -2.80 2.46 -17.08
C PRO A 141 -1.70 1.75 -16.28
N GLY A 142 -2.02 1.23 -15.07
CA GLY A 142 -1.05 0.69 -14.14
C GLY A 142 -0.32 1.83 -13.43
N TYR A 143 0.77 1.50 -12.76
CA TYR A 143 1.60 2.47 -12.08
C TYR A 143 3.05 1.99 -12.05
N SER A 144 3.97 2.90 -11.77
CA SER A 144 5.38 2.60 -11.55
C SER A 144 5.82 3.20 -10.23
N THR A 145 6.68 2.47 -9.51
CA THR A 145 7.23 2.90 -8.22
C THR A 145 8.73 2.72 -8.19
N ILE A 146 9.38 3.64 -7.49
CA ILE A 146 10.77 3.56 -7.07
C ILE A 146 10.80 3.86 -5.57
N TYR A 147 11.39 2.98 -4.78
CA TYR A 147 11.44 3.14 -3.33
C TYR A 147 12.75 2.60 -2.79
N GLY A 148 13.05 2.89 -1.52
CA GLY A 148 14.26 2.37 -0.91
C GLY A 148 14.57 2.97 0.45
N PHE A 149 15.66 2.48 1.02
CA PHE A 149 16.24 2.91 2.28
C PHE A 149 17.48 3.76 2.04
N VAL A 150 17.69 4.74 2.91
CA VAL A 150 18.82 5.68 2.92
C VAL A 150 19.70 5.36 4.12
N ARG A 151 20.88 4.81 3.85
CA ARG A 151 21.88 4.45 4.86
C ARG A 151 22.74 5.63 5.25
N ASP A 152 23.10 6.47 4.28
CA ASP A 152 23.92 7.65 4.53
C ASP A 152 23.05 8.79 5.07
N PRO A 153 23.22 9.19 6.35
CA PRO A 153 22.40 10.23 6.97
C PRO A 153 22.63 11.63 6.36
N GLN A 154 23.66 11.82 5.54
CA GLN A 154 23.88 13.07 4.81
C GLN A 154 22.88 13.24 3.67
N ILE A 155 22.29 12.14 3.17
CA ILE A 155 21.32 12.20 2.08
C ILE A 155 19.96 12.63 2.63
N THR A 156 19.48 13.79 2.16
CA THR A 156 18.19 14.35 2.56
C THR A 156 17.17 14.33 1.42
N LYS A 157 17.62 14.16 0.19
CA LYS A 157 16.77 14.23 -1.01
C LYS A 157 17.15 13.18 -2.03
N VAL A 158 16.16 12.65 -2.72
CA VAL A 158 16.32 11.71 -3.84
C VAL A 158 15.63 12.30 -5.07
N VAL A 159 16.23 12.16 -6.25
CA VAL A 159 15.69 12.64 -7.51
C VAL A 159 15.64 11.47 -8.48
N VAL A 160 14.43 11.10 -8.90
CA VAL A 160 14.18 10.04 -9.88
C VAL A 160 13.95 10.67 -11.25
N THR A 161 14.65 10.18 -12.27
CA THR A 161 14.37 10.51 -13.67
C THR A 161 13.79 9.29 -14.37
N TRP A 162 12.67 9.48 -15.04
CA TRP A 162 11.94 8.46 -15.78
C TRP A 162 12.33 8.45 -17.27
N ASP A 163 12.02 7.36 -17.96
CA ASP A 163 12.29 7.14 -19.39
C ASP A 163 11.63 8.14 -20.34
N ASP A 164 10.51 8.73 -19.92
CA ASP A 164 9.84 9.84 -20.61
C ASP A 164 10.48 11.22 -20.35
N GLY A 165 11.59 11.25 -19.60
CA GLY A 165 12.33 12.47 -19.25
C GLY A 165 11.74 13.26 -18.08
N GLN A 166 10.64 12.81 -17.47
CA GLN A 166 10.10 13.44 -16.26
C GLN A 166 11.07 13.27 -15.09
N ILE A 167 11.19 14.32 -14.27
CA ILE A 167 12.04 14.34 -13.08
C ILE A 167 11.15 14.51 -11.85
N GLN A 168 11.30 13.63 -10.88
CA GLN A 168 10.51 13.59 -9.65
C GLN A 168 11.46 13.73 -8.44
N PRO A 169 11.53 14.92 -7.82
CA PRO A 169 12.23 15.11 -6.55
C PRO A 169 11.41 14.52 -5.39
N LEU A 170 12.09 13.92 -4.43
CA LEU A 170 11.54 13.26 -3.25
C LEU A 170 12.33 13.70 -2.02
N GLU A 171 11.62 14.00 -0.95
CA GLU A 171 12.23 14.17 0.38
C GLU A 171 12.43 12.80 1.04
N VAL A 172 13.52 12.65 1.77
CA VAL A 172 13.75 11.45 2.59
C VAL A 172 12.94 11.56 3.88
N GLN A 173 12.12 10.55 4.18
CA GLN A 173 11.35 10.47 5.42
C GLN A 173 11.71 9.19 6.17
N VAL A 174 12.14 9.32 7.42
CA VAL A 174 12.55 8.19 8.27
C VAL A 174 13.53 7.27 7.53
N SER A 175 14.54 7.86 6.89
CA SER A 175 15.53 7.14 6.09
C SER A 175 14.95 6.33 4.92
N THR A 176 13.79 6.71 4.38
CA THR A 176 13.19 6.07 3.20
C THR A 176 12.75 7.11 2.17
N TYR A 177 12.46 6.64 0.96
CA TYR A 177 11.83 7.44 -0.08
C TYR A 177 10.84 6.59 -0.89
N LEU A 178 9.79 7.22 -1.41
CA LEU A 178 8.82 6.62 -2.32
C LEU A 178 8.49 7.60 -3.46
N ALA A 179 8.87 7.24 -4.68
CA ALA A 179 8.30 7.79 -5.90
C ALA A 179 7.25 6.83 -6.43
N ALA A 180 6.10 7.37 -6.81
CA ALA A 180 5.11 6.66 -7.60
C ALA A 180 4.50 7.58 -8.66
N ARG A 181 4.06 6.98 -9.77
CA ARG A 181 3.35 7.66 -10.85
C ARG A 181 2.39 6.71 -11.57
N GLU A 182 1.34 7.29 -12.16
CA GLU A 182 0.46 6.58 -13.07
C GLU A 182 1.18 6.18 -14.36
N GLY A 183 0.82 5.00 -14.88
CA GLY A 183 1.39 4.43 -16.08
C GLY A 183 2.65 3.58 -15.85
N ALA A 184 2.98 2.78 -16.87
CA ALA A 184 4.23 2.06 -16.95
C ALA A 184 5.34 3.01 -17.43
N SER A 185 6.33 3.24 -16.59
CA SER A 185 7.51 4.05 -16.87
C SER A 185 8.70 3.44 -16.16
N HIS A 186 9.82 3.32 -16.86
CA HIS A 186 11.05 2.86 -16.26
C HIS A 186 11.83 4.03 -15.67
N MET A 187 12.41 3.84 -14.49
CA MET A 187 13.45 4.75 -14.02
C MET A 187 14.66 4.62 -14.94
N ILE A 188 15.32 5.72 -15.27
CA ILE A 188 16.56 5.72 -16.06
C ILE A 188 17.73 6.29 -15.28
N LYS A 189 17.47 7.11 -14.26
CA LYS A 189 18.47 7.70 -13.39
C LYS A 189 17.88 7.94 -12.01
N ILE A 190 18.71 7.76 -10.98
CA ILE A 190 18.41 8.20 -9.62
C ILE A 190 19.64 8.91 -9.06
N GLU A 191 19.41 10.06 -8.43
CA GLU A 191 20.42 10.88 -7.78
C GLU A 191 20.02 11.08 -6.33
N ALA A 192 20.96 10.97 -5.40
CA ALA A 192 20.76 11.23 -3.99
C ALA A 192 21.62 12.42 -3.59
N HIS A 193 21.02 13.37 -2.89
CA HIS A 193 21.59 14.66 -2.60
C HIS A 193 21.66 14.93 -1.10
N ASN A 194 22.69 15.66 -0.68
CA ASN A 194 22.76 16.23 0.66
C ASN A 194 21.93 17.53 0.78
N ASP A 195 21.95 18.14 1.97
CA ASP A 195 21.25 19.38 2.28
C ASP A 195 21.82 20.62 1.56
N GLN A 196 23.03 20.52 1.00
CA GLN A 196 23.60 21.51 0.06
C GLN A 196 23.24 21.23 -1.41
N ASN A 197 22.39 20.23 -1.68
CA ASN A 197 21.99 19.78 -3.02
C ASN A 197 23.15 19.22 -3.86
N GLU A 198 24.27 18.84 -3.24
CA GLU A 198 25.38 18.14 -3.87
C GLU A 198 25.03 16.66 -4.06
N ILE A 199 25.47 16.05 -5.17
CA ILE A 199 25.21 14.65 -5.47
C ILE A 199 26.15 13.78 -4.63
N VAL A 200 25.58 13.04 -3.67
CA VAL A 200 26.29 12.04 -2.85
C VAL A 200 26.35 10.70 -3.59
N PHE A 201 25.28 10.36 -4.31
CA PHE A 201 25.18 9.12 -5.06
C PHE A 201 24.40 9.33 -6.35
N GLN A 202 24.79 8.62 -7.41
CA GLN A 202 24.02 8.54 -8.63
C GLN A 202 24.15 7.17 -9.27
N THR A 203 23.09 6.70 -9.90
CA THR A 203 23.17 5.56 -10.82
C THR A 203 22.24 5.77 -12.01
N ARG A 204 22.57 5.10 -13.12
CA ARG A 204 21.79 5.09 -14.36
C ARG A 204 21.52 3.66 -14.77
N LEU A 205 20.27 3.34 -15.11
CA LEU A 205 19.94 2.04 -15.67
C LEU A 205 20.55 1.95 -17.08
N GLY A 206 21.47 1.00 -17.28
CA GLY A 206 22.23 0.80 -18.52
C GLY A 206 23.74 1.01 -18.43
N THR A 207 24.27 1.49 -17.29
CA THR A 207 25.71 1.58 -17.01
C THR A 207 25.98 1.05 -15.62
N VAL A 208 26.28 -0.25 -15.53
CA VAL A 208 27.11 -0.79 -14.46
C VAL A 208 28.55 -0.56 -14.94
N GLU A 209 29.16 0.53 -14.48
CA GLU A 209 30.62 0.67 -14.47
C GLU A 209 31.10 0.66 -13.02
#